data_AF-A0A6I6A360-F1
#
_entry.id   AF-A0A6I6A360-F1
#
_cell.length_a   1.000
_cell.length_b   1.000
_cell.length_c   1.000
_cell.angle_alpha   90.00
_cell.angle_beta   90.00
_cell.angle_gamma   90.00
#
_symmetry.space_group_name_H-M   'P 1'
#
loop_
_entity.id
_entity.type
_entity.pdbx_description
1 polymer ?
#
loop_
_entity_poly.entity_id
_entity_poly.type
_entity_poly.pdbx_seq_one_letter_code
_entity_poly.pdbx_strand_id
1 'polypeptide(L)'
;MTADGRSGPGGPAARGPVPAPALAADAPAGAGTDRAAAAFGRLVAVMDRLRSPGGCPWDAEQTHSSLVPYALEEVHELAEAVDAGDRDGLREELGDVLLQVVFHARVAQDDPADPFDVAEVAERLVAKLVRRHPHVFGEPADDLAAGDLAPGDVHRRWDDAKRAEKPARASALDGVPASLGALARTQKVAGKAVRAGLLALPAGPDEDGPVVPDDAGPRADASSAGAPAEAVPSPEPQDVPDVDAAVTAVTGPEDAHGDERDSALGARLLALVLEAERTGVDAEGALRRAGAAWEVGLRAAERADARGEAAPWA
;
A
#
# COMPACT_ATOMS: atom_id res chain seq x y z
N MET A 1 71.24 -3.47 5.92
CA MET A 1 70.51 -2.37 6.59
C MET A 1 69.27 -2.09 5.74
N THR A 2 68.15 -2.76 6.06
CA THR A 2 66.95 -2.21 6.78
C THR A 2 66.05 -1.43 5.81
N ALA A 3 64.92 -2.04 5.38
CA ALA A 3 63.53 -1.80 5.85
C ALA A 3 63.01 -0.40 5.45
N ASP A 4 61.86 -0.17 4.83
CA ASP A 4 60.46 -0.57 5.09
C ASP A 4 59.64 -0.16 3.84
N GLY A 5 58.54 -0.76 3.40
CA GLY A 5 57.45 -1.35 4.17
C GLY A 5 56.33 -0.33 4.41
N ARG A 6 55.51 0.03 3.40
CA ARG A 6 54.16 0.62 3.61
C ARG A 6 53.17 0.19 2.53
N SER A 7 52.50 -0.94 2.81
CA SER A 7 51.22 -1.29 2.22
C SER A 7 50.14 -0.40 2.84
N GLY A 8 49.34 0.27 2.00
CA GLY A 8 48.13 0.98 2.45
C GLY A 8 47.01 0.00 2.80
N PRO A 9 46.08 0.36 3.71
CA PRO A 9 44.99 -0.52 4.09
C PRO A 9 44.01 -0.68 2.92
N GLY A 10 43.77 -1.92 2.50
CA GLY A 10 42.71 -2.25 1.56
C GLY A 10 41.36 -1.81 2.13
N GLY A 11 40.64 -1.00 1.36
CA GLY A 11 39.26 -0.64 1.67
C GLY A 11 38.38 -1.90 1.78
N PRO A 12 37.30 -1.88 2.58
CA PRO A 12 36.42 -3.02 2.70
C PRO A 12 35.83 -3.33 1.32
N ALA A 13 36.12 -4.53 0.81
CA ALA A 13 35.48 -5.07 -0.37
C ALA A 13 33.95 -4.96 -0.19
N ALA A 14 33.29 -4.34 -1.16
CA ALA A 14 31.83 -4.31 -1.22
C ALA A 14 31.33 -5.75 -1.14
N ARG A 15 30.65 -6.09 -0.04
CA ARG A 15 30.01 -7.40 0.11
C ARG A 15 28.93 -7.48 -0.97
N GLY A 16 29.15 -8.33 -1.96
CA GLY A 16 28.12 -8.68 -2.94
C GLY A 16 26.87 -9.21 -2.22
N PRO A 17 25.69 -9.17 -2.88
CA PRO A 17 24.46 -9.67 -2.30
C PRO A 17 24.66 -11.13 -1.84
N VAL A 18 24.37 -11.36 -0.55
CA VAL A 18 24.37 -12.72 0.01
C VAL A 18 23.24 -13.49 -0.70
N PRO A 19 23.52 -14.66 -1.30
CA PRO A 19 22.48 -15.45 -1.94
C PRO A 19 21.41 -15.81 -0.90
N ALA A 20 20.14 -15.64 -1.28
CA ALA A 20 19.02 -16.03 -0.43
C ALA A 20 19.10 -17.54 -0.14
N PRO A 21 18.68 -18.00 1.05
CA PRO A 21 18.52 -19.43 1.29
C PRO A 21 17.55 -19.98 0.24
N ALA A 22 17.93 -21.11 -0.37
CA ALA A 22 17.06 -21.80 -1.30
C ALA A 22 15.77 -22.15 -0.56
N LEU A 23 14.62 -21.69 -1.07
CA LEU A 23 13.35 -22.36 -0.76
C LEU A 23 13.58 -23.84 -1.05
N ALA A 24 13.35 -24.71 -0.07
CA ALA A 24 13.48 -26.14 -0.26
C ALA A 24 12.76 -26.51 -1.57
N ALA A 25 13.54 -26.93 -2.56
CA ALA A 25 13.10 -27.15 -3.94
C ALA A 25 12.13 -28.34 -4.09
N ASP A 26 11.65 -28.92 -2.98
CA ASP A 26 11.05 -30.25 -2.92
C ASP A 26 9.65 -30.31 -2.28
N ALA A 27 8.97 -29.18 -2.08
CA ALA A 27 7.53 -29.25 -1.83
C ALA A 27 6.84 -29.54 -3.18
N PRO A 28 6.14 -30.69 -3.36
CA PRO A 28 5.49 -30.98 -4.62
C PRO A 28 4.46 -29.90 -4.92
N ALA A 29 4.65 -29.19 -6.02
CA ALA A 29 3.66 -28.26 -6.54
C ALA A 29 2.33 -29.03 -6.66
N GLY A 30 1.33 -28.65 -5.88
CA GLY A 30 0.00 -29.24 -6.04
C GLY A 30 -0.56 -28.88 -7.42
N ALA A 31 -1.53 -29.65 -7.91
CA ALA A 31 -2.17 -29.41 -9.22
C ALA A 31 -2.65 -27.95 -9.43
N GLY A 32 -2.93 -27.20 -8.35
CA GLY A 32 -3.24 -25.78 -8.40
C GLY A 32 -2.04 -24.88 -8.77
N THR A 33 -0.85 -25.15 -8.24
CA THR A 33 0.38 -24.42 -8.55
C THR A 33 0.80 -24.64 -10.00
N ASP A 34 0.68 -25.88 -10.50
CA ASP A 34 0.97 -26.20 -11.90
C ASP A 34 0.03 -25.48 -12.87
N ARG A 35 -1.27 -25.43 -12.54
CA ARG A 35 -2.24 -24.66 -13.33
C ARG A 35 -1.91 -23.17 -13.35
N ALA A 36 -1.53 -22.60 -12.21
CA ALA A 36 -1.16 -21.19 -12.09
C ALA A 36 0.09 -20.86 -12.92
N ALA A 37 1.14 -21.68 -12.78
CA ALA A 37 2.36 -21.54 -13.58
C ALA A 37 2.06 -21.63 -15.09
N ALA A 38 1.24 -22.58 -15.51
CA ALA A 38 0.85 -22.72 -16.91
C ALA A 38 0.00 -21.53 -17.41
N ALA A 39 -0.90 -20.99 -16.59
CA ALA A 39 -1.69 -19.83 -16.94
C ALA A 39 -0.82 -18.57 -17.08
N PHE A 40 0.07 -18.35 -16.13
CA PHE A 40 1.01 -17.24 -16.16
C PHE A 40 1.97 -17.33 -17.35
N GLY A 41 2.51 -18.51 -17.64
CA GLY A 41 3.35 -18.73 -18.83
C GLY A 41 2.63 -18.40 -20.13
N ARG A 42 1.32 -18.67 -20.25
CA ARG A 42 0.52 -18.24 -21.41
C ARG A 42 0.38 -16.73 -21.50
N LEU A 43 0.15 -16.04 -20.37
CA LEU A 43 0.09 -14.58 -20.34
C LEU A 43 1.41 -13.96 -20.83
N VAL A 44 2.55 -14.46 -20.35
CA VAL A 44 3.87 -14.02 -20.79
C VAL A 44 4.07 -14.23 -22.29
N ALA A 45 3.68 -15.40 -22.81
CA ALA A 45 3.78 -15.69 -24.25
C ALA A 45 2.86 -14.79 -25.11
N VAL A 46 1.67 -14.46 -24.62
CA VAL A 46 0.76 -13.51 -25.30
C VAL A 46 1.39 -12.13 -25.36
N MET A 47 1.90 -11.60 -24.25
CA MET A 47 2.55 -10.29 -24.20
C MET A 47 3.78 -10.23 -25.12
N ASP A 48 4.63 -11.26 -25.11
CA ASP A 48 5.78 -11.32 -26.00
C ASP A 48 5.36 -11.30 -27.48
N ARG A 49 4.30 -12.04 -27.84
CA ARG A 49 3.77 -12.04 -29.20
C ARG A 49 3.20 -10.67 -29.59
N LEU A 50 2.54 -9.97 -28.68
CA LEU A 50 1.98 -8.64 -28.92
C LEU A 50 3.05 -7.61 -29.23
N ARG A 51 4.17 -7.61 -28.49
CA ARG A 51 5.27 -6.64 -28.68
C ARG A 51 6.30 -7.03 -29.75
N SER A 52 6.42 -8.30 -30.08
CA SER A 52 7.38 -8.78 -31.09
C SER A 52 6.99 -8.38 -32.52
N PRO A 53 7.93 -8.40 -33.49
CA PRO A 53 7.62 -8.12 -34.90
C PRO A 53 6.43 -8.94 -35.44
N GLY A 54 5.52 -8.25 -36.12
CA GLY A 54 4.25 -8.83 -36.60
C GLY A 54 3.20 -9.01 -35.50
N GLY A 55 3.40 -8.40 -34.33
CA GLY A 55 2.40 -8.22 -33.28
C GLY A 55 1.62 -6.90 -33.44
N CYS A 56 1.17 -6.35 -32.32
CA CYS A 56 0.39 -5.12 -32.26
C CYS A 56 1.30 -3.88 -32.29
N PRO A 57 1.11 -2.94 -33.24
CA PRO A 57 1.94 -1.73 -33.32
C PRO A 57 1.85 -0.84 -32.08
N TRP A 58 0.66 -0.74 -31.47
CA TRP A 58 0.45 0.04 -30.26
C TRP A 58 1.19 -0.59 -29.07
N ASP A 59 1.15 -1.91 -28.93
CA ASP A 59 1.88 -2.56 -27.84
C ASP A 59 3.39 -2.40 -28.00
N ALA A 60 3.90 -2.49 -29.23
CA ALA A 60 5.33 -2.37 -29.53
C ALA A 60 5.91 -0.98 -29.24
N GLU A 61 5.14 0.10 -29.43
CA GLU A 61 5.61 1.47 -29.18
C GLU A 61 5.59 1.88 -27.70
N GLN A 62 4.97 1.09 -26.81
CA GLN A 62 4.87 1.46 -25.40
C GLN A 62 6.23 1.46 -24.69
N THR A 63 6.35 2.38 -23.73
CA THR A 63 7.53 2.61 -22.87
C THR A 63 7.10 2.56 -21.41
N HIS A 64 8.06 2.47 -20.48
CA HIS A 64 7.73 2.60 -19.06
C HIS A 64 6.94 3.87 -18.74
N SER A 65 7.33 5.01 -19.31
CA SER A 65 6.65 6.28 -19.08
C SER A 65 5.23 6.35 -19.65
N SER A 66 4.98 5.77 -20.83
CA SER A 66 3.65 5.80 -21.45
C SER A 66 2.66 4.87 -20.75
N LEU A 67 3.15 3.85 -20.04
CA LEU A 67 2.32 2.89 -19.31
C LEU A 67 1.91 3.37 -17.90
N VAL A 68 2.61 4.35 -17.31
CA VAL A 68 2.33 4.82 -15.93
C VAL A 68 0.88 5.29 -15.72
N PRO A 69 0.26 6.10 -16.61
CA PRO A 69 -1.12 6.53 -16.41
C PRO A 69 -2.08 5.36 -16.29
N TYR A 70 -1.97 4.37 -17.20
CA TYR A 70 -2.79 3.16 -17.18
C TYR A 70 -2.56 2.36 -15.90
N ALA A 71 -1.31 2.16 -15.49
CA ALA A 71 -1.02 1.44 -14.24
C ALA A 71 -1.57 2.13 -12.98
N LEU A 72 -1.73 3.45 -13.00
CA LEU A 72 -2.40 4.17 -11.91
C LEU A 72 -3.91 3.97 -11.98
N GLU A 73 -4.50 4.05 -13.17
CA GLU A 73 -5.92 3.79 -13.43
C GLU A 73 -6.32 2.39 -12.92
N GLU A 74 -5.63 1.32 -13.33
CA GLU A 74 -5.98 -0.05 -12.91
C GLU A 74 -5.88 -0.25 -11.38
N VAL A 75 -4.97 0.47 -10.72
CA VAL A 75 -4.83 0.39 -9.25
C VAL A 75 -5.99 1.12 -8.55
N HIS A 76 -6.50 2.18 -9.16
CA HIS A 76 -7.69 2.87 -8.67
C HIS A 76 -8.96 2.05 -8.92
N GLU A 77 -9.12 1.47 -10.11
CA GLU A 77 -10.25 0.59 -10.44
C GLU A 77 -10.25 -0.66 -9.54
N LEU A 78 -9.07 -1.25 -9.28
CA LEU A 78 -8.93 -2.32 -8.29
C LEU A 78 -9.42 -1.89 -6.89
N ALA A 79 -9.08 -0.68 -6.44
CA ALA A 79 -9.52 -0.17 -5.15
C ALA A 79 -11.03 0.08 -5.11
N GLU A 80 -11.63 0.51 -6.22
CA GLU A 80 -13.07 0.68 -6.38
C GLU A 80 -13.81 -0.66 -6.34
N ALA A 81 -13.31 -1.68 -7.06
CA ALA A 81 -13.90 -3.01 -7.06
C ALA A 81 -13.90 -3.63 -5.65
N VAL A 82 -12.83 -3.43 -4.88
CA VAL A 82 -12.75 -3.85 -3.47
C VAL A 82 -13.80 -3.13 -2.61
N ASP A 83 -13.90 -1.81 -2.72
CA ASP A 83 -14.83 -1.03 -1.90
C ASP A 83 -16.30 -1.28 -2.27
N ALA A 84 -16.58 -1.56 -3.55
CA ALA A 84 -17.90 -1.95 -4.02
C ALA A 84 -18.29 -3.38 -3.65
N GLY A 85 -17.33 -4.21 -3.20
CA GLY A 85 -17.54 -5.65 -3.01
C GLY A 85 -17.81 -6.41 -4.31
N ASP A 86 -17.41 -5.83 -5.45
CA ASP A 86 -17.61 -6.45 -6.77
C ASP A 86 -16.56 -7.53 -7.02
N ARG A 87 -16.99 -8.79 -6.91
CA ARG A 87 -16.11 -9.94 -7.09
C ARG A 87 -15.71 -10.15 -8.54
N ASP A 88 -16.57 -9.82 -9.49
CA ASP A 88 -16.28 -10.03 -10.90
C ASP A 88 -15.33 -8.93 -11.38
N GLY A 89 -15.63 -7.67 -11.07
CA GLY A 89 -14.70 -6.54 -11.26
C GLY A 89 -13.35 -6.81 -10.58
N LEU A 90 -13.32 -7.28 -9.33
CA LEU A 90 -12.06 -7.61 -8.64
C LEU A 90 -11.17 -8.58 -9.44
N ARG A 91 -11.73 -9.55 -10.17
CA ARG A 91 -10.93 -10.49 -10.98
C ARG A 91 -10.40 -9.84 -12.26
N GLU A 92 -11.17 -8.93 -12.84
CA GLU A 92 -10.80 -8.13 -14.01
C GLU A 92 -9.63 -7.21 -13.65
N GLU A 93 -9.80 -6.37 -12.63
CA GLU A 93 -8.79 -5.39 -12.21
C GLU A 93 -7.49 -6.03 -11.69
N LEU A 94 -7.57 -7.16 -10.99
CA LEU A 94 -6.38 -7.93 -10.63
C LEU A 94 -5.64 -8.46 -11.86
N GLY A 95 -6.39 -8.77 -12.92
CA GLY A 95 -5.84 -9.14 -14.22
C GLY A 95 -5.14 -7.97 -14.89
N ASP A 96 -5.70 -6.78 -14.86
CA ASP A 96 -5.13 -5.59 -15.50
C ASP A 96 -3.92 -5.03 -14.74
N VAL A 97 -3.94 -5.05 -13.41
CA VAL A 97 -2.72 -4.80 -12.61
C VAL A 97 -1.62 -5.84 -12.93
N LEU A 98 -1.98 -7.12 -13.11
CA LEU A 98 -1.02 -8.14 -13.52
C LEU A 98 -0.50 -7.92 -14.94
N LEU A 99 -1.35 -7.47 -15.86
CA LEU A 99 -0.98 -7.09 -17.22
C LEU A 99 0.10 -6.02 -17.18
N GLN A 100 -0.07 -4.96 -16.38
CA GLN A 100 0.92 -3.88 -16.26
C GLN A 100 2.29 -4.39 -15.78
N VAL A 101 2.33 -5.33 -14.82
CA VAL A 101 3.58 -5.95 -14.37
C VAL A 101 4.28 -6.72 -15.50
N VAL A 102 3.53 -7.55 -16.24
CA VAL A 102 4.08 -8.33 -17.37
C VAL A 102 4.50 -7.43 -18.52
N PHE A 103 3.74 -6.36 -18.80
CA PHE A 103 4.03 -5.39 -19.85
C PHE A 103 5.33 -4.66 -19.55
N HIS A 104 5.49 -4.07 -18.36
CA HIS A 104 6.73 -3.40 -17.97
C HIS A 104 7.93 -4.34 -17.98
N ALA A 105 7.77 -5.59 -17.53
CA ALA A 105 8.83 -6.58 -17.60
C ALA A 105 9.22 -6.92 -19.05
N ARG A 106 8.25 -6.97 -19.99
CA ARG A 106 8.54 -7.18 -21.41
C ARG A 106 9.23 -5.97 -22.05
N VAL A 107 8.86 -4.75 -21.66
CA VAL A 107 9.56 -3.51 -22.10
C VAL A 107 11.00 -3.53 -21.59
N ALA A 108 11.23 -3.96 -20.35
CA ALA A 108 12.57 -4.01 -19.76
C ALA A 108 13.52 -4.98 -20.49
N GLN A 109 13.00 -6.05 -21.09
CA GLN A 109 13.81 -6.95 -21.92
C GLN A 109 14.42 -6.26 -23.15
N ASP A 110 13.84 -5.13 -23.61
CA ASP A 110 14.36 -4.37 -24.74
C ASP A 110 15.52 -3.43 -24.34
N ASP A 111 15.82 -3.29 -23.04
CA ASP A 111 16.92 -2.43 -22.58
C ASP A 111 18.29 -3.03 -22.97
N PRO A 112 19.16 -2.29 -23.69
CA PRO A 112 20.42 -2.82 -24.17
C PRO A 112 21.51 -2.93 -23.10
N ALA A 113 21.34 -2.28 -21.94
CA ALA A 113 22.36 -2.17 -20.90
C ALA A 113 22.03 -3.02 -19.67
N ASP A 114 20.75 -3.06 -19.26
CA ASP A 114 20.29 -3.76 -18.06
C ASP A 114 18.93 -4.46 -18.31
N PRO A 115 18.86 -5.43 -19.23
CA PRO A 115 17.62 -6.14 -19.50
C PRO A 115 17.27 -7.08 -18.35
N PHE A 116 15.98 -7.11 -17.99
CA PHE A 116 15.42 -8.11 -17.09
C PHE A 116 14.04 -8.56 -17.59
N ASP A 117 13.58 -9.70 -17.10
CA ASP A 117 12.27 -10.25 -17.44
C ASP A 117 11.36 -10.44 -16.22
N VAL A 118 10.16 -10.95 -16.48
CA VAL A 118 9.16 -11.16 -15.44
C VAL A 118 9.53 -12.31 -14.49
N ALA A 119 10.36 -13.26 -14.94
CA ALA A 119 10.87 -14.31 -14.08
C ALA A 119 11.84 -13.73 -13.05
N GLU A 120 12.77 -12.86 -13.47
CA GLU A 120 13.67 -12.15 -12.55
C GLU A 120 12.88 -11.26 -11.56
N VAL A 121 11.85 -10.55 -12.02
CA VAL A 121 10.95 -9.77 -11.14
C VAL A 121 10.32 -10.67 -10.07
N ALA A 122 9.79 -11.83 -10.47
CA ALA A 122 9.17 -12.79 -9.56
C ALA A 122 10.19 -13.39 -8.58
N GLU A 123 11.37 -13.80 -9.04
CA GLU A 123 12.44 -14.34 -8.21
C GLU A 123 12.93 -13.34 -7.17
N ARG A 124 13.13 -12.06 -7.56
CA ARG A 124 13.48 -10.98 -6.63
C ARG A 124 12.39 -10.75 -5.59
N LEU A 125 11.12 -10.83 -5.99
CA LEU A 125 9.99 -10.74 -5.07
C LEU A 125 9.96 -11.92 -4.10
N VAL A 126 10.10 -13.16 -4.59
CA VAL A 126 10.14 -14.39 -3.78
C VAL A 126 11.27 -14.32 -2.77
N ALA A 127 12.51 -14.05 -3.21
CA ALA A 127 13.67 -13.93 -2.32
C ALA A 127 13.46 -12.86 -1.23
N LYS A 128 12.82 -11.74 -1.57
CA LYS A 128 12.45 -10.69 -0.61
C LYS A 128 11.39 -11.16 0.38
N LEU A 129 10.35 -11.87 -0.07
CA LEU A 129 9.29 -12.38 0.80
C LEU A 129 9.82 -13.44 1.76
N VAL A 130 10.62 -14.39 1.28
CA VAL A 130 11.24 -15.44 2.11
C VAL A 130 12.12 -14.82 3.20
N ARG A 131 13.04 -13.94 2.81
CA ARG A 131 13.94 -13.27 3.76
C ARG A 131 13.21 -12.47 4.84
N ARG A 132 12.06 -11.87 4.51
CA ARG A 132 11.28 -11.06 5.45
C ARG A 132 10.26 -11.85 6.29
N HIS A 133 10.11 -13.15 6.02
CA HIS A 133 9.27 -14.05 6.80
C HIS A 133 10.06 -15.24 7.35
N PRO A 134 11.13 -15.02 8.15
CA PRO A 134 11.90 -16.11 8.74
C PRO A 134 11.06 -16.98 9.69
N HIS A 135 9.98 -16.43 10.27
CA HIS A 135 9.02 -17.20 11.08
C HIS A 135 8.19 -18.20 10.26
N VAL A 136 8.14 -18.05 8.93
CA VAL A 136 7.46 -18.99 8.02
C VAL A 136 8.47 -19.91 7.31
N PHE A 137 9.63 -19.39 6.93
CA PHE A 137 10.60 -20.08 6.05
C PHE A 137 11.96 -20.40 6.71
N GLY A 138 12.14 -20.08 7.99
CA GLY A 138 13.36 -20.40 8.75
C GLY A 138 13.43 -21.86 9.20
N GLU A 139 14.60 -22.29 9.64
CA GLU A 139 14.78 -23.63 10.21
C GLU A 139 14.11 -23.73 11.60
N PRO A 140 13.57 -24.89 12.00
CA PRO A 140 12.86 -25.08 13.28
C PRO A 140 13.69 -24.83 14.55
N ALA A 141 14.99 -24.53 14.42
CA ALA A 141 15.90 -24.25 15.53
C ALA A 141 15.82 -22.81 16.03
N ASP A 142 15.16 -21.91 15.30
CA ASP A 142 14.77 -20.61 15.83
C ASP A 142 13.46 -20.81 16.61
N ASP A 143 13.42 -20.41 17.89
CA ASP A 143 12.28 -20.56 18.84
C ASP A 143 11.01 -19.77 18.44
N LEU A 144 10.64 -19.77 17.15
CA LEU A 144 9.73 -18.82 16.52
C LEU A 144 8.83 -19.55 15.51
N ALA A 145 8.00 -20.47 16.00
CA ALA A 145 6.94 -21.03 15.18
C ALA A 145 5.91 -19.93 14.82
N ALA A 146 5.47 -19.90 13.56
CA ALA A 146 4.46 -18.95 13.06
C ALA A 146 3.15 -18.93 13.87
N GLY A 147 2.84 -20.02 14.59
CA GLY A 147 1.62 -20.16 15.40
C GLY A 147 1.57 -19.27 16.65
N ASP A 148 2.71 -18.71 17.09
CA ASP A 148 2.81 -17.98 18.36
C ASP A 148 2.94 -16.45 18.19
N LEU A 149 2.85 -15.93 16.97
CA LEU A 149 3.05 -14.50 16.68
C LEU A 149 1.74 -13.75 16.50
N ALA A 150 1.55 -12.68 17.27
CA ALA A 150 0.46 -11.73 17.02
C ALA A 150 0.71 -10.95 15.70
N PRO A 151 -0.33 -10.53 14.97
CA PRO A 151 -0.19 -9.75 13.74
C PRO A 151 0.69 -8.50 13.89
N GLY A 152 0.61 -7.81 15.03
CA GLY A 152 1.45 -6.65 15.34
C GLY A 152 2.95 -6.98 15.45
N ASP A 153 3.31 -8.19 15.90
CA ASP A 153 4.70 -8.64 15.97
C ASP A 153 5.27 -8.94 14.58
N VAL A 154 4.44 -9.42 13.66
CA VAL A 154 4.83 -9.64 12.25
C VAL A 154 5.11 -8.31 11.55
N HIS A 155 4.26 -7.30 11.76
CA HIS A 155 4.45 -5.97 11.15
C HIS A 155 5.75 -5.30 11.62
N ARG A 156 6.02 -5.34 12.93
CA ARG A 156 7.27 -4.80 13.50
C ARG A 156 8.51 -5.47 12.88
N ARG A 157 8.50 -6.81 12.80
CA ARG A 157 9.62 -7.59 12.21
C ARG A 157 9.82 -7.29 10.72
N TRP A 158 8.73 -7.10 9.98
CA TRP A 158 8.80 -6.69 8.57
C TRP A 158 9.48 -5.34 8.39
N ASP A 159 9.15 -4.38 9.26
CA ASP A 159 9.79 -3.08 9.26
C ASP A 159 11.26 -3.12 9.71
N ASP A 160 11.61 -3.99 10.66
CA ASP A 160 12.99 -4.23 11.10
C ASP A 160 13.84 -4.80 9.94
N ALA A 161 13.31 -5.82 9.24
CA ALA A 161 13.96 -6.39 8.06
C ALA A 161 14.14 -5.35 6.95
N LYS A 162 13.13 -4.48 6.72
CA LYS A 162 13.24 -3.34 5.80
C LYS A 162 14.33 -2.34 6.18
N ARG A 163 14.58 -2.12 7.48
CA ARG A 163 15.65 -1.22 7.95
C ARG A 163 17.02 -1.85 7.76
N ALA A 164 17.17 -3.13 8.09
CA ALA A 164 18.42 -3.87 7.91
C ALA A 164 18.87 -3.92 6.43
N GLU A 165 17.93 -4.02 5.49
CA GLU A 165 18.22 -4.03 4.04
C GLU A 165 18.62 -2.66 3.46
N LYS A 166 18.27 -1.55 4.14
CA LYS A 166 18.51 -0.18 3.66
C LYS A 166 19.24 0.65 4.73
N PRO A 167 20.51 0.32 5.06
CA PRO A 167 21.26 1.01 6.12
C PRO A 167 21.62 2.47 5.77
N ALA A 168 21.45 2.89 4.51
CA ALA A 168 21.84 4.21 4.01
C ALA A 168 20.70 5.25 3.98
N ARG A 169 19.59 5.06 4.69
CA ARG A 169 18.54 6.11 4.76
C ARG A 169 19.02 7.28 5.60
N ALA A 170 18.94 8.49 5.05
CA ALA A 170 19.31 9.72 5.74
C ALA A 170 18.17 10.22 6.64
N SER A 171 16.91 9.89 6.30
CA SER A 171 15.72 10.25 7.07
C SER A 171 14.82 9.05 7.35
N ALA A 172 14.18 9.03 8.53
CA ALA A 172 13.14 8.07 8.86
C ALA A 172 11.92 8.15 7.92
N LEU A 173 11.73 9.32 7.30
CA LEU A 173 10.63 9.61 6.38
C LEU A 173 10.93 9.19 4.93
N ASP A 174 12.16 8.76 4.61
CA ASP A 174 12.53 8.34 3.26
C ASP A 174 11.64 7.21 2.73
N GLY A 175 11.33 7.26 1.43
CA GLY A 175 10.53 6.24 0.74
C GLY A 175 9.02 6.41 0.84
N VAL A 176 8.52 7.60 1.19
CA VAL A 176 7.12 7.98 0.95
C VAL A 176 7.00 8.50 -0.49
N PRO A 177 6.26 7.83 -1.39
CA PRO A 177 6.08 8.32 -2.75
C PRO A 177 5.37 9.68 -2.75
N ALA A 178 5.88 10.62 -3.55
CA ALA A 178 5.26 11.93 -3.71
C ALA A 178 3.94 11.87 -4.50
N SER A 179 3.76 10.82 -5.31
CA SER A 179 2.57 10.60 -6.13
C SER A 179 1.37 10.04 -5.36
N LEU A 180 1.52 9.72 -4.07
CA LEU A 180 0.37 9.30 -3.26
C LEU A 180 -0.63 10.46 -3.11
N GLY A 181 -1.92 10.11 -3.04
CA GLY A 181 -2.97 11.04 -2.64
C GLY A 181 -2.64 11.76 -1.34
N ALA A 182 -3.14 12.99 -1.20
CA ALA A 182 -2.73 13.88 -0.11
C ALA A 182 -2.99 13.27 1.28
N LEU A 183 -4.10 12.57 1.47
CA LEU A 183 -4.43 11.93 2.75
C LEU A 183 -3.53 10.72 2.98
N ALA A 184 -3.41 9.82 1.99
CA ALA A 184 -2.58 8.62 2.09
C ALA A 184 -1.10 8.96 2.35
N ARG A 185 -0.59 10.00 1.65
CA ARG A 185 0.78 10.49 1.83
C ARG A 185 0.98 11.04 3.23
N THR A 186 0.07 11.90 3.70
CA THR A 186 0.15 12.53 5.02
C THR A 186 0.08 11.50 6.13
N GLN A 187 -0.85 10.55 6.04
CA GLN A 187 -0.98 9.45 6.98
C GLN A 187 0.29 8.60 7.04
N LYS A 188 0.86 8.26 5.88
CA LYS A 188 2.10 7.47 5.81
C LYS A 188 3.30 8.20 6.42
N VAL A 189 3.37 9.52 6.27
CA VAL A 189 4.39 10.36 6.94
C VAL A 189 4.16 10.35 8.45
N ALA A 190 2.92 10.55 8.92
CA ALA A 190 2.57 10.53 10.33
C ALA A 190 2.95 9.19 10.98
N GLY A 191 2.53 8.07 10.40
CA GLY A 191 2.89 6.75 10.91
C GLY A 191 4.41 6.50 10.96
N LYS A 192 5.16 6.98 9.97
CA LYS A 192 6.64 6.92 9.99
C LYS A 192 7.23 7.79 11.10
N ALA A 193 6.68 8.98 11.32
CA ALA A 193 7.12 9.88 12.38
C ALA A 193 6.85 9.29 13.76
N VAL A 194 5.67 8.69 13.98
CA VAL A 194 5.30 8.00 15.22
C VAL A 194 6.25 6.83 15.49
N ARG A 195 6.48 5.96 14.49
CA ARG A 195 7.42 4.82 14.63
C ARG A 195 8.87 5.25 14.90
N ALA A 196 9.25 6.44 14.45
CA ALA A 196 10.57 7.02 14.71
C ALA A 196 10.66 7.78 16.05
N GLY A 197 9.55 7.89 16.80
CA GLY A 197 9.47 8.69 18.03
C GLY A 197 9.52 10.20 17.79
N LEU A 198 9.27 10.65 16.55
CA LEU A 198 9.30 12.06 16.16
C LEU A 198 7.94 12.76 16.33
N LEU A 199 6.86 11.99 16.47
CA LEU A 199 5.50 12.49 16.60
C LEU A 199 4.77 11.68 17.66
N ALA A 200 4.14 12.36 18.62
CA ALA A 200 3.09 11.78 19.46
C ALA A 200 1.74 12.16 18.86
N LEU A 201 0.87 11.19 18.64
CA LEU A 201 -0.48 11.47 18.16
C LEU A 201 -1.30 12.11 19.29
N PRO A 202 -2.13 13.11 19.01
CA PRO A 202 -2.98 13.73 20.02
C PRO A 202 -3.95 12.69 20.62
N ALA A 203 -4.17 12.78 21.94
CA ALA A 203 -5.15 11.94 22.62
C ALA A 203 -6.56 12.22 22.08
N GLY A 204 -7.38 11.18 21.96
CA GLY A 204 -8.79 11.34 21.59
C GLY A 204 -9.59 11.99 22.73
N PRO A 205 -10.79 12.53 22.44
CA PRO A 205 -11.60 13.23 23.44
C PRO A 205 -12.09 12.39 24.65
N ASP A 206 -11.79 11.08 24.76
CA ASP A 206 -12.32 10.20 25.82
C ASP A 206 -11.30 9.15 26.37
N GLU A 207 -10.06 9.54 26.66
CA GLU A 207 -9.02 8.61 27.18
C GLU A 207 -8.82 8.68 28.72
N ASP A 208 -9.89 8.93 29.50
CA ASP A 208 -9.94 8.64 30.96
C ASP A 208 -10.68 7.31 31.27
N GLY A 209 -10.96 6.49 30.25
CA GLY A 209 -11.56 5.15 30.36
C GLY A 209 -10.52 4.01 30.31
N PRO A 210 -10.81 2.82 30.87
CA PRO A 210 -9.84 1.74 30.96
C PRO A 210 -9.40 1.26 29.58
N VAL A 211 -8.09 1.26 29.35
CA VAL A 211 -7.40 0.79 28.13
C VAL A 211 -7.81 -0.66 27.84
N VAL A 212 -8.54 -0.86 26.74
CA VAL A 212 -8.78 -2.18 26.16
C VAL A 212 -7.64 -2.47 25.18
N PRO A 213 -6.98 -3.64 25.22
CA PRO A 213 -5.85 -3.94 24.34
C PRO A 213 -6.23 -3.93 22.86
N ASP A 214 -5.30 -3.37 22.07
CA ASP A 214 -5.28 -3.24 20.62
C ASP A 214 -5.44 -4.59 19.89
N ASP A 215 -6.45 -4.69 19.03
CA ASP A 215 -6.72 -5.85 18.17
C ASP A 215 -6.79 -5.40 16.69
N ALA A 216 -5.72 -4.73 16.21
CA ALA A 216 -5.49 -4.48 14.80
C ALA A 216 -4.92 -5.73 14.10
N GLY A 217 -5.82 -6.61 13.67
CA GLY A 217 -5.54 -7.69 12.72
C GLY A 217 -6.68 -7.82 11.69
N PRO A 218 -6.40 -8.26 10.45
CA PRO A 218 -7.45 -8.44 9.45
C PRO A 218 -8.34 -9.62 9.86
N ARG A 219 -9.61 -9.36 10.16
CA ARG A 219 -10.59 -10.42 10.43
C ARG A 219 -11.18 -10.92 9.12
N ALA A 220 -10.97 -12.21 8.89
CA ALA A 220 -11.60 -12.99 7.84
C ALA A 220 -13.12 -13.03 8.00
N ASP A 221 -13.76 -12.99 6.85
CA ASP A 221 -15.15 -13.19 6.51
C ASP A 221 -15.84 -14.32 7.28
N ALA A 222 -16.98 -13.99 7.91
CA ALA A 222 -17.96 -14.95 8.39
C ALA A 222 -19.34 -14.59 7.82
N SER A 223 -19.81 -15.45 6.92
CA SER A 223 -21.19 -15.48 6.44
C SER A 223 -22.12 -15.95 7.57
N SER A 224 -23.21 -15.22 7.80
CA SER A 224 -24.49 -15.82 8.25
C SER A 224 -25.65 -14.92 7.86
N ALA A 225 -26.66 -15.52 7.22
CA ALA A 225 -27.87 -14.88 6.76
C ALA A 225 -28.86 -14.53 7.90
N GLY A 226 -29.56 -13.40 7.74
CA GLY A 226 -30.97 -13.25 8.15
C GLY A 226 -31.30 -12.14 9.16
N ALA A 227 -31.78 -10.98 8.67
CA ALA A 227 -32.92 -10.18 9.18
C ALA A 227 -32.96 -8.80 8.46
N PRO A 228 -34.14 -8.17 8.26
CA PRO A 228 -34.26 -6.94 7.47
C PRO A 228 -33.70 -5.74 8.23
N ALA A 229 -33.02 -4.85 7.52
CA ALA A 229 -32.51 -3.60 8.05
C ALA A 229 -33.67 -2.65 8.41
N GLU A 230 -33.82 -2.32 9.69
CA GLU A 230 -34.57 -1.15 10.12
C GLU A 230 -33.82 0.12 9.71
N ALA A 231 -34.59 1.15 9.34
CA ALA A 231 -34.07 2.44 8.89
C ALA A 231 -33.18 3.08 9.96
N VAL A 232 -31.93 3.36 9.60
CA VAL A 232 -31.00 4.14 10.42
C VAL A 232 -31.44 5.61 10.38
N PRO A 233 -31.77 6.25 11.53
CA PRO A 233 -32.12 7.66 11.54
C PRO A 233 -30.89 8.54 11.28
N SER A 234 -31.10 9.65 10.59
CA SER A 234 -30.08 10.67 10.30
C SER A 234 -29.36 11.11 11.59
N PRO A 235 -28.02 11.22 11.60
CA PRO A 235 -27.31 11.68 12.78
C PRO A 235 -27.58 13.16 13.04
N GLU A 236 -28.01 13.50 14.25
CA GLU A 236 -28.02 14.86 14.76
C GLU A 236 -26.57 15.36 14.93
N PRO A 237 -26.32 16.69 14.81
CA PRO A 237 -24.97 17.25 14.91
C PRO A 237 -24.45 17.11 16.34
N GLN A 238 -23.59 16.12 16.58
CA GLN A 238 -22.82 16.01 17.82
C GLN A 238 -21.50 16.76 17.70
N ASP A 239 -21.06 17.33 18.84
CA ASP A 239 -19.93 18.23 18.98
C ASP A 239 -18.68 17.74 18.26
N VAL A 240 -18.28 18.50 17.24
CA VAL A 240 -16.98 18.34 16.58
C VAL A 240 -15.88 18.65 17.61
N PRO A 241 -14.83 17.81 17.73
CA PRO A 241 -13.72 18.06 18.66
C PRO A 241 -13.07 19.43 18.41
N ASP A 242 -12.49 20.04 19.44
CA ASP A 242 -11.70 21.28 19.32
C ASP A 242 -10.41 21.01 18.52
N VAL A 243 -10.56 21.13 17.19
CA VAL A 243 -9.50 20.89 16.21
C VAL A 243 -8.38 21.93 16.34
N ASP A 244 -8.67 23.14 16.84
CA ASP A 244 -7.71 24.24 16.92
C ASP A 244 -6.59 23.97 17.94
N ALA A 245 -6.91 23.31 19.05
CA ALA A 245 -5.93 22.89 20.05
C ALA A 245 -4.99 21.78 19.55
N ALA A 246 -5.51 20.81 18.78
CA ALA A 246 -4.73 19.73 18.18
C ALA A 246 -3.85 20.21 17.01
N VAL A 247 -4.35 21.18 16.24
CA VAL A 247 -3.67 21.84 15.12
C VAL A 247 -2.40 22.57 15.58
N THR A 248 -2.52 23.36 16.65
CA THR A 248 -1.41 24.22 17.14
C THR A 248 -0.22 23.40 17.67
N ALA A 249 -0.45 22.19 18.16
CA ALA A 249 0.61 21.33 18.68
C ALA A 249 1.48 20.67 17.59
N VAL A 250 1.00 20.57 16.34
CA VAL A 250 1.63 19.79 15.27
C VAL A 250 2.35 20.66 14.24
N THR A 251 1.89 21.88 13.98
CA THR A 251 2.29 22.63 12.77
C THR A 251 3.56 23.47 12.90
N GLY A 252 4.11 23.70 14.10
CA GLY A 252 5.31 24.53 14.28
C GLY A 252 5.11 25.99 13.83
N PRO A 253 6.09 26.89 14.05
CA PRO A 253 5.90 28.32 13.78
C PRO A 253 5.75 28.60 12.29
N GLU A 254 4.80 29.49 12.01
CA GLU A 254 4.23 29.89 10.73
C GLU A 254 5.29 30.31 9.69
N ASP A 255 5.47 29.51 8.65
CA ASP A 255 6.04 29.96 7.37
C ASP A 255 5.34 29.20 6.23
N ALA A 256 4.07 29.52 5.96
CA ALA A 256 3.33 29.03 4.80
C ALA A 256 2.71 30.22 4.05
N HIS A 257 3.20 30.49 2.85
CA HIS A 257 2.72 31.56 1.96
C HIS A 257 1.35 31.21 1.34
N GLY A 258 0.28 31.14 2.13
CA GLY A 258 -1.10 30.89 1.69
C GLY A 258 -2.12 31.83 2.35
N ASP A 259 -3.32 31.95 1.75
CA ASP A 259 -4.48 32.62 2.37
C ASP A 259 -4.70 31.99 3.76
N GLU A 260 -4.88 32.80 4.81
CA GLU A 260 -5.08 32.33 6.19
C GLU A 260 -6.19 31.26 6.28
N ARG A 261 -7.22 31.36 5.41
CA ARG A 261 -8.30 30.38 5.31
C ARG A 261 -7.85 29.04 4.75
N ASP A 262 -6.99 29.03 3.73
CA ASP A 262 -6.46 27.79 3.13
C ASP A 262 -5.56 27.07 4.14
N SER A 263 -4.76 27.84 4.89
CA SER A 263 -3.93 27.32 5.98
C SER A 263 -4.77 26.69 7.10
N ALA A 264 -5.86 27.34 7.52
CA ALA A 264 -6.77 26.81 8.54
C ALA A 264 -7.47 25.51 8.08
N LEU A 265 -7.90 25.44 6.81
CA LEU A 265 -8.50 24.22 6.26
C LEU A 265 -7.48 23.07 6.20
N GLY A 266 -6.27 23.36 5.71
CA GLY A 266 -5.19 22.36 5.63
C GLY A 266 -4.84 21.77 7.00
N ALA A 267 -4.80 22.61 8.03
CA ALA A 267 -4.61 22.20 9.41
C ALA A 267 -5.70 21.25 9.92
N ARG A 268 -6.98 21.56 9.65
CA ARG A 268 -8.10 20.68 10.03
C ARG A 268 -8.06 19.33 9.30
N LEU A 269 -7.72 19.32 8.02
CA LEU A 269 -7.54 18.09 7.25
C LEU A 269 -6.38 17.24 7.81
N LEU A 270 -5.28 17.87 8.20
CA LEU A 270 -4.16 17.19 8.86
C LEU A 270 -4.61 16.54 10.18
N ALA A 271 -5.38 17.25 11.01
CA ALA A 271 -5.87 16.71 12.27
C ALA A 271 -6.73 15.44 12.06
N LEU A 272 -7.63 15.44 11.08
CA LEU A 272 -8.43 14.27 10.71
C LEU A 272 -7.56 13.09 10.25
N VAL A 273 -6.49 13.35 9.51
CA VAL A 273 -5.54 12.30 9.08
C VAL A 273 -4.76 11.73 10.26
N LEU A 274 -4.37 12.55 11.24
CA LEU A 274 -3.70 12.08 12.45
C LEU A 274 -4.63 11.25 13.34
N GLU A 275 -5.90 11.62 13.41
CA GLU A 275 -6.94 10.83 14.06
C GLU A 275 -7.13 9.47 13.36
N ALA A 276 -7.16 9.47 12.03
CA ALA A 276 -7.24 8.24 11.24
C ALA A 276 -6.03 7.33 11.50
N GLU A 277 -4.81 7.87 11.56
CA GLU A 277 -3.61 7.10 11.93
C GLU A 277 -3.72 6.52 13.34
N ARG A 278 -4.18 7.32 14.31
CA ARG A 278 -4.36 6.87 15.71
C ARG A 278 -5.36 5.72 15.81
N THR A 279 -6.43 5.78 15.03
CA THR A 279 -7.54 4.83 15.07
C THR A 279 -7.38 3.66 14.10
N GLY A 280 -6.29 3.61 13.33
CA GLY A 280 -6.05 2.57 12.32
C GLY A 280 -6.98 2.66 11.10
N VAL A 281 -7.64 3.79 10.90
CA VAL A 281 -8.52 4.04 9.74
C VAL A 281 -7.68 4.50 8.56
N ASP A 282 -7.91 3.94 7.37
CA ASP A 282 -7.36 4.45 6.12
C ASP A 282 -8.07 5.75 5.72
N ALA A 283 -7.40 6.90 5.88
CA ALA A 283 -7.98 8.22 5.65
C ALA A 283 -8.39 8.43 4.18
N GLU A 284 -7.55 8.01 3.24
CA GLU A 284 -7.81 8.15 1.80
C GLU A 284 -8.98 7.26 1.40
N GLY A 285 -8.97 6.00 1.84
CA GLY A 285 -10.07 5.07 1.58
C GLY A 285 -11.38 5.49 2.23
N ALA A 286 -11.34 6.06 3.43
CA ALA A 286 -12.54 6.59 4.10
C ALA A 286 -13.19 7.71 3.29
N LEU A 287 -12.41 8.70 2.85
CA LEU A 287 -12.94 9.79 2.02
C LEU A 287 -13.44 9.28 0.67
N ARG A 288 -12.70 8.37 0.03
CA ARG A 288 -13.08 7.78 -1.26
C ARG A 288 -14.44 7.07 -1.19
N ARG A 289 -14.66 6.22 -0.20
CA ARG A 289 -15.97 5.55 0.01
C ARG A 289 -17.09 6.53 0.32
N ALA A 290 -16.84 7.49 1.21
CA ALA A 290 -17.83 8.50 1.57
C ALA A 290 -18.23 9.37 0.37
N GLY A 291 -17.25 9.77 -0.45
CA GLY A 291 -17.47 10.54 -1.67
C GLY A 291 -18.29 9.77 -2.70
N ALA A 292 -17.97 8.48 -2.94
CA ALA A 292 -18.73 7.63 -3.85
C ALA A 292 -20.19 7.46 -3.40
N ALA A 293 -20.43 7.24 -2.10
CA ALA A 293 -21.78 7.14 -1.56
C ALA A 293 -22.57 8.45 -1.71
N TRP A 294 -21.90 9.59 -1.46
CA TRP A 294 -22.51 10.91 -1.64
C TRP A 294 -22.87 11.18 -3.09
N GLU A 295 -21.99 10.84 -4.04
CA GLU A 295 -22.26 10.98 -5.47
C GLU A 295 -23.47 10.14 -5.93
N VAL A 296 -23.59 8.90 -5.45
CA VAL A 296 -24.78 8.08 -5.71
C VAL A 296 -26.05 8.78 -5.23
N GLY A 297 -26.01 9.39 -4.04
CA GLY A 297 -27.10 10.19 -3.49
C GLY A 297 -27.44 11.41 -4.37
N LEU A 298 -26.43 12.14 -4.84
CA LEU A 298 -26.60 13.29 -5.74
C LEU A 298 -27.24 12.87 -7.07
N ARG A 299 -26.75 11.80 -7.70
CA ARG A 299 -27.33 11.27 -8.94
C ARG A 299 -28.77 10.78 -8.74
N ALA A 300 -29.10 10.24 -7.56
CA ALA A 300 -30.47 9.85 -7.24
C ALA A 300 -31.38 11.07 -7.09
N ALA A 301 -30.91 12.12 -6.44
CA ALA A 301 -31.62 13.39 -6.30
C ALA A 301 -31.85 14.06 -7.66
N GLU A 302 -30.86 14.09 -8.54
CA GLU A 302 -30.98 14.59 -9.91
C GLU A 302 -32.08 13.84 -10.70
N ARG A 303 -32.12 12.52 -10.59
CA ARG A 303 -33.18 11.71 -11.22
C ARG A 303 -34.56 11.98 -10.63
N ALA A 304 -34.66 12.26 -9.33
CA ALA A 304 -35.92 12.56 -8.66
C ALA A 304 -36.46 13.94 -9.08
N ASP A 305 -35.59 14.95 -9.12
CA ASP A 305 -35.91 16.30 -9.61
C ASP A 305 -36.41 16.26 -11.06
N ALA A 306 -35.76 15.46 -11.93
CA ALA A 306 -36.21 15.24 -13.30
C ALA A 306 -37.61 14.60 -13.41
N ARG A 307 -38.11 13.96 -12.34
CA ARG A 307 -39.48 13.41 -12.25
C ARG A 307 -40.46 14.34 -11.51
N GLY A 308 -40.02 15.49 -11.02
CA GLY A 308 -40.81 16.38 -10.18
C GLY A 308 -41.07 15.86 -8.76
N GLU A 309 -40.23 14.94 -8.29
CA GLU A 309 -40.26 14.40 -6.93
C GLU A 309 -39.34 15.22 -6.02
N ALA A 310 -39.66 15.33 -4.72
CA ALA A 310 -38.77 15.97 -3.76
C ALA A 310 -37.48 15.16 -3.58
N ALA A 311 -36.35 15.85 -3.43
CA ALA A 311 -35.08 15.20 -3.13
C ALA A 311 -35.18 14.45 -1.79
N PRO A 312 -34.53 13.29 -1.64
CA PRO A 312 -34.64 12.46 -0.43
C PRO A 312 -34.11 13.13 0.85
N TRP A 313 -33.48 14.30 0.75
CA TRP A 313 -32.94 15.09 1.86
C TRP A 313 -33.55 16.50 1.97
N ALA A 314 -34.55 16.84 1.16
CA ALA A 314 -35.29 18.11 1.18
C ALA A 314 -36.59 17.99 1.98
#